data_AF-L2GM50-F1
#
_entry.id   AF-L2GM50-F1
#
_cell.length_a   1.000
_cell.length_b   1.000
_cell.length_c   1.000
_cell.angle_alpha   90.00
_cell.angle_beta   90.00
_cell.angle_gamma   90.00
#
_symmetry.space_group_name_H-M   'P 1'
#
loop_
_entity.id
_entity.type
_entity.pdbx_description
1 polymer ?
#
loop_
_entity_poly.entity_id
_entity_poly.type
_entity_poly.pdbx_seq_one_letter_code
_entity_poly.pdbx_strand_id
1 'polypeptide(L)'
;MFTMTWKSRLKSKAREIVFSTRQQQLSPDVVQKYCELKLSFDQILKKLDGPLENQQSIEICKEMLNFYRCAEEVLQIFINECFKSRFMAKIQKKREIFDLADKIFKLLMLFDLIKSRSLKVFSIYSEMRVKNDEMLYSLVDDVEDDRISIFNMISLPMARLFLSMFSSQTFDLKIPFFLGKVSKIHLNSENQEKLGIFIYICEIHQWKYTFIFLIALFGRATEKGGFNINEESLKNIQGYLEMMKQQL
;
A
#
# COMPACT_ATOMS: atom_id res chain seq x y z
N MET A 1 19.21 -8.13 27.54
CA MET A 1 18.79 -7.27 26.42
C MET A 1 17.56 -7.93 25.80
N PHE A 2 16.36 -7.42 26.06
CA PHE A 2 15.13 -8.05 25.51
C PHE A 2 15.01 -7.69 24.03
N THR A 3 15.18 -8.66 23.15
CA THR A 3 14.95 -8.52 21.72
C THR A 3 13.46 -8.24 21.49
N MET A 4 13.12 -7.00 21.11
CA MET A 4 11.77 -6.66 20.65
C MET A 4 11.34 -7.65 19.55
N THR A 5 10.20 -8.32 19.75
CA THR A 5 9.60 -9.19 18.73
C THR A 5 9.31 -8.39 17.46
N TRP A 6 9.35 -9.02 16.29
CA TRP A 6 9.08 -8.33 15.02
C TRP A 6 7.73 -7.61 15.01
N LYS A 7 6.70 -8.17 15.67
CA LYS A 7 5.39 -7.53 15.86
C LYS A 7 5.53 -6.21 16.63
N SER A 8 6.28 -6.20 17.73
CA SER A 8 6.51 -4.98 18.52
C SER A 8 7.28 -3.89 17.74
N ARG A 9 8.26 -4.28 16.90
CA ARG A 9 8.98 -3.36 16.01
C ARG A 9 8.05 -2.72 14.98
N LEU A 10 7.19 -3.50 14.33
CA LEU A 10 6.22 -2.98 13.35
C LEU A 10 5.20 -2.05 13.99
N LYS A 11 4.70 -2.37 15.19
CA LYS A 11 3.79 -1.48 15.92
C LYS A 11 4.44 -0.16 16.32
N SER A 12 5.71 -0.17 16.73
CA SER A 12 6.46 1.07 16.97
C SER A 12 6.47 1.94 15.71
N LYS A 13 6.89 1.36 14.58
CA LYS A 13 6.96 2.06 13.28
C LYS A 13 5.59 2.59 12.81
N ALA A 14 4.51 1.88 13.13
CA ALA A 14 3.13 2.29 12.82
C ALA A 14 2.62 3.43 13.74
N ARG A 15 2.99 3.40 15.03
CA ARG A 15 2.65 4.45 16.00
C ARG A 15 3.37 5.77 15.73
N GLU A 16 4.57 5.69 15.16
CA GLU A 16 5.35 6.86 14.71
C GLU A 16 4.70 7.59 13.51
N ILE A 17 3.70 6.99 12.86
CA ILE A 17 2.95 7.64 11.77
C ILE A 17 1.92 8.59 12.40
N VAL A 18 2.38 9.78 12.79
CA VAL A 18 1.52 10.84 13.34
C VAL A 18 1.07 11.77 12.21
N PHE A 19 -0.24 11.95 12.10
CA PHE A 19 -0.84 12.93 11.20
C PHE A 19 -1.31 14.15 11.99
N SER A 20 -0.85 15.34 11.60
CA SER A 20 -1.28 16.60 12.21
C SER A 20 -2.19 17.33 11.24
N THR A 21 -3.45 17.51 11.63
CA THR A 21 -4.49 18.20 10.84
C THR A 21 -4.39 19.72 10.91
N ARG A 22 -3.53 20.29 11.77
CA ARG A 22 -3.62 21.69 12.20
C ARG A 22 -3.14 22.74 11.19
N GLN A 23 -2.53 22.34 10.06
CA GLN A 23 -1.91 23.29 9.12
C GLN A 23 -2.09 22.97 7.62
N GLN A 24 -2.86 21.94 7.25
CA GLN A 24 -2.85 21.44 5.87
C GLN A 24 -3.96 22.05 5.00
N GLN A 25 -3.63 22.39 3.75
CA GLN A 25 -4.54 22.83 2.67
C GLN A 25 -5.11 21.65 1.87
N LEU A 26 -5.25 20.48 2.50
CA LEU A 26 -5.88 19.30 1.90
C LEU A 26 -7.40 19.38 2.06
N SER A 27 -8.15 18.75 1.14
CA SER A 27 -9.60 18.67 1.31
C SER A 27 -9.95 17.80 2.52
N PRO A 28 -11.05 18.10 3.23
CA PRO A 28 -11.52 17.27 4.35
C PRO A 28 -11.68 15.79 3.98
N ASP A 29 -12.13 15.50 2.76
CA ASP A 29 -12.34 14.14 2.25
C ASP A 29 -11.04 13.33 2.21
N VAL A 30 -9.93 13.95 1.78
CA VAL A 30 -8.60 13.31 1.75
C VAL A 30 -8.15 12.94 3.16
N VAL A 31 -8.33 13.88 4.10
CA VAL A 31 -7.95 13.69 5.50
C VAL A 31 -8.78 12.58 6.14
N GLN A 32 -10.10 12.59 5.92
CA GLN A 32 -11.00 11.58 6.45
C GLN A 32 -10.62 10.18 5.94
N LYS A 33 -10.44 10.02 4.62
CA LYS A 33 -10.09 8.75 4.00
C LYS A 33 -8.75 8.20 4.50
N TYR A 34 -7.76 9.07 4.72
CA TYR A 34 -6.51 8.68 5.36
C TYR A 34 -6.71 8.18 6.80
N CYS A 35 -7.51 8.89 7.61
CA CYS A 35 -7.80 8.49 8.98
C CYS A 35 -8.52 7.13 9.04
N GLU A 36 -9.49 6.90 8.14
CA GLU A 36 -10.18 5.61 7.99
C GLU A 36 -9.19 4.48 7.68
N LEU A 37 -8.28 4.71 6.72
CA LEU A 37 -7.23 3.74 6.36
C LEU A 37 -6.33 3.41 7.56
N LYS A 38 -5.90 4.42 8.32
CA LYS A 38 -5.05 4.24 9.51
C LYS A 38 -5.76 3.47 10.62
N LEU A 39 -7.04 3.77 10.87
CA LEU A 39 -7.85 3.07 11.86
C LEU A 39 -8.02 1.59 11.50
N SER A 40 -8.30 1.28 10.24
CA SER A 40 -8.38 -0.10 9.74
C SER A 40 -7.06 -0.85 9.95
N PHE A 41 -5.92 -0.20 9.66
CA PHE A 41 -4.61 -0.78 9.92
C PHE A 41 -4.37 -1.11 11.41
N ASP A 42 -4.75 -0.20 12.31
CA ASP A 42 -4.58 -0.39 13.75
C ASP A 42 -5.46 -1.52 14.28
N GLN A 43 -6.67 -1.69 13.72
CA GLN A 43 -7.56 -2.81 14.05
C GLN A 43 -6.94 -4.16 13.64
N ILE A 44 -6.33 -4.24 12.46
CA ILE A 44 -5.62 -5.44 12.00
C ILE A 44 -4.48 -5.79 12.97
N LEU A 45 -3.66 -4.79 13.34
CA LEU A 45 -2.56 -4.98 14.28
C LEU A 45 -3.04 -5.48 15.65
N LYS A 46 -4.18 -4.98 16.13
CA LYS A 46 -4.79 -5.41 17.40
C LYS A 46 -5.26 -6.86 17.32
N LYS A 47 -5.94 -7.27 16.24
CA LYS A 47 -6.41 -8.64 16.06
C LYS A 47 -5.26 -9.64 15.92
N LEU A 48 -4.15 -9.25 15.28
CA LEU A 48 -2.95 -10.08 15.14
C LEU A 48 -2.18 -10.33 16.46
N ASP A 49 -2.48 -9.60 17.52
CA ASP A 49 -1.92 -9.83 18.87
C ASP A 49 -2.69 -10.84 19.70
N GLY A 50 -3.96 -11.08 19.34
CA GLY A 50 -4.81 -12.02 20.03
C GLY A 50 -4.43 -13.49 19.76
N PRO A 51 -5.04 -14.42 20.52
CA PRO A 51 -5.01 -15.83 20.16
C PRO A 51 -5.60 -16.01 18.75
N LEU A 52 -4.93 -16.83 17.94
CA LEU A 52 -5.34 -17.06 16.57
C LEU A 52 -6.14 -18.37 16.47
N GLU A 53 -7.45 -18.21 16.39
CA GLU A 53 -8.46 -19.27 16.23
C GLU A 53 -9.14 -19.17 14.84
N ASN A 54 -9.94 -20.17 14.48
CA ASN A 54 -10.62 -20.26 13.17
C ASN A 54 -11.44 -19.00 12.84
N GLN A 55 -12.37 -18.61 13.71
CA GLN A 55 -13.17 -17.39 13.51
C GLN A 55 -12.27 -16.14 13.43
N GLN A 56 -11.28 -16.02 14.32
CA GLN A 56 -10.40 -14.85 14.33
C GLN A 56 -9.59 -14.73 13.03
N SER A 57 -9.20 -15.86 12.45
CA SER A 57 -8.49 -15.92 11.17
C SER A 57 -9.35 -15.39 10.01
N ILE A 58 -10.63 -15.80 9.96
CA ILE A 58 -11.60 -15.30 8.97
C ILE A 58 -11.75 -13.79 9.11
N GLU A 59 -11.96 -13.30 10.34
CA GLU A 59 -12.11 -11.87 10.60
C GLU A 59 -10.87 -11.07 10.19
N ILE A 60 -9.66 -11.57 10.47
CA ILE A 60 -8.42 -10.90 10.05
C ILE A 60 -8.32 -10.86 8.52
N CYS A 61 -8.67 -11.94 7.83
CA CYS A 61 -8.70 -11.96 6.36
C CYS A 61 -9.67 -10.91 5.80
N LYS A 62 -10.88 -10.80 6.36
CA LYS A 62 -11.89 -9.79 5.97
C LYS A 62 -11.37 -8.37 6.17
N GLU A 63 -10.76 -8.08 7.32
CA GLU A 63 -10.19 -6.77 7.62
C GLU A 63 -9.04 -6.41 6.69
N MET A 64 -8.15 -7.36 6.39
CA MET A 64 -7.05 -7.14 5.46
C MET A 64 -7.54 -6.90 4.03
N LEU A 65 -8.57 -7.62 3.58
CA LEU A 65 -9.21 -7.36 2.29
C LEU A 65 -9.92 -6.00 2.27
N ASN A 66 -10.59 -5.62 3.36
CA ASN A 66 -11.21 -4.30 3.47
C ASN A 66 -10.16 -3.17 3.42
N PHE A 67 -9.05 -3.33 4.13
CA PHE A 67 -7.91 -2.40 4.05
C PHE A 67 -7.40 -2.23 2.61
N TYR A 68 -7.27 -3.33 1.86
CA TYR A 68 -6.90 -3.29 0.44
C TYR A 68 -7.85 -2.41 -0.38
N ARG A 69 -9.16 -2.57 -0.18
CA ARG A 69 -10.18 -1.81 -0.91
C ARG A 69 -10.19 -0.33 -0.50
N CYS A 70 -10.02 -0.03 0.78
CA CYS A 70 -9.89 1.36 1.24
C CYS A 70 -8.61 2.03 0.72
N ALA A 71 -7.49 1.29 0.65
CA ALA A 71 -6.23 1.79 0.14
C ALA A 71 -6.34 2.25 -1.33
N GLU A 72 -7.15 1.55 -2.12
CA GLU A 72 -7.39 1.91 -3.52
C GLU A 72 -8.05 3.29 -3.66
N GLU A 73 -9.11 3.56 -2.89
CA GLU A 73 -9.77 4.87 -2.90
C GLU A 73 -8.81 5.99 -2.52
N VAL A 74 -8.00 5.77 -1.47
CA VAL A 74 -6.99 6.73 -0.99
C VAL A 74 -5.93 6.99 -2.05
N LEU A 75 -5.42 5.94 -2.70
CA LEU A 75 -4.44 6.06 -3.78
C LEU A 75 -5.02 6.79 -4.99
N GLN A 76 -6.27 6.53 -5.37
CA GLN A 76 -6.93 7.24 -6.47
C GLN A 76 -7.05 8.74 -6.18
N ILE A 77 -7.43 9.10 -4.96
CA ILE A 77 -7.48 10.50 -4.53
C ILE A 77 -6.09 11.14 -4.62
N PHE A 78 -5.07 10.49 -4.05
CA PHE A 78 -3.69 10.98 -4.08
C PHE A 78 -3.16 11.19 -5.50
N ILE A 79 -3.33 10.20 -6.38
CA ILE A 79 -2.81 10.27 -7.74
C ILE A 79 -3.57 11.34 -8.54
N ASN A 80 -4.89 11.43 -8.38
CA ASN A 80 -5.66 12.51 -8.98
C ASN A 80 -5.17 13.89 -8.52
N GLU A 81 -4.92 14.11 -7.24
CA GLU A 81 -4.40 15.39 -6.73
C GLU A 81 -2.95 15.67 -7.20
N CYS A 82 -2.13 14.64 -7.38
CA CYS A 82 -0.77 14.80 -7.90
C CYS A 82 -0.76 15.23 -9.36
N PHE A 83 -1.59 14.61 -10.21
CA PHE A 83 -1.54 14.79 -11.66
C PHE A 83 -2.60 15.76 -12.23
N LYS A 84 -3.70 16.10 -11.53
CA LYS A 84 -4.78 17.00 -12.05
C LYS A 84 -4.38 18.47 -12.19
N SER A 85 -3.49 18.99 -11.35
CA SER A 85 -3.19 20.44 -11.35
C SER A 85 -2.17 20.80 -12.43
N ARG A 86 -2.34 21.95 -13.11
CA ARG A 86 -1.21 22.68 -13.71
C ARG A 86 -0.13 22.77 -12.61
N PHE A 87 1.11 22.36 -12.91
CA PHE A 87 2.22 22.24 -11.96
C PHE A 87 2.46 23.53 -11.12
N MET A 88 1.92 24.66 -11.58
CA MET A 88 1.93 26.00 -10.97
C MET A 88 1.05 26.19 -9.71
N ALA A 89 0.33 25.17 -9.21
CA ALA A 89 -0.26 25.28 -7.87
C ALA A 89 0.87 25.45 -6.82
N LYS A 90 0.68 26.35 -5.84
CA LYS A 90 1.72 26.73 -4.85
C LYS A 90 2.49 25.50 -4.35
N ILE A 91 3.82 25.53 -4.51
CA ILE A 91 4.77 24.47 -4.11
C ILE A 91 4.44 23.88 -2.73
N GLN A 92 4.02 24.74 -1.79
CA GLN A 92 3.61 24.36 -0.44
C GLN A 92 2.49 23.30 -0.41
N LYS A 93 1.43 23.46 -1.21
CA LYS A 93 0.31 22.50 -1.27
C LYS A 93 0.78 21.15 -1.81
N LYS A 94 1.71 21.14 -2.78
CA LYS A 94 2.31 19.90 -3.28
C LYS A 94 3.17 19.23 -2.21
N ARG A 95 3.96 19.99 -1.44
CA ARG A 95 4.73 19.43 -0.32
C ARG A 95 3.84 18.72 0.71
N GLU A 96 2.71 19.31 1.07
CA GLU A 96 1.75 18.68 1.99
C GLU A 96 1.15 17.39 1.42
N ILE A 97 0.84 17.38 0.12
CA ILE A 97 0.37 16.17 -0.57
C ILE A 97 1.45 15.06 -0.54
N PHE A 98 2.72 15.39 -0.82
CA PHE A 98 3.81 14.41 -0.79
C PHE A 98 4.14 13.91 0.62
N ASP A 99 4.05 14.78 1.64
CA ASP A 99 4.22 14.37 3.05
C ASP A 99 3.12 13.39 3.50
N LEU A 100 1.87 13.66 3.12
CA LEU A 100 0.77 12.72 3.36
C LEU A 100 0.97 11.42 2.56
N ALA A 101 1.38 11.52 1.30
CA ALA A 101 1.68 10.36 0.48
C ALA A 101 2.73 9.46 1.09
N ASP A 102 3.78 10.06 1.68
CA ASP A 102 4.87 9.30 2.28
C ASP A 102 4.37 8.47 3.47
N LYS A 103 3.47 9.04 4.26
CA LYS A 103 2.80 8.34 5.37
C LYS A 103 1.87 7.23 4.86
N ILE A 104 1.10 7.49 3.80
CA ILE A 104 0.25 6.48 3.15
C ILE A 104 1.12 5.33 2.65
N PHE A 105 2.12 5.62 1.81
CA PHE A 105 3.00 4.59 1.24
C PHE A 105 3.79 3.83 2.31
N LYS A 106 4.20 4.48 3.40
CA LYS A 106 4.75 3.80 4.57
C LYS A 106 3.75 2.80 5.15
N LEU A 107 2.49 3.21 5.34
CA LEU A 107 1.43 2.35 5.86
C LEU A 107 1.16 1.16 4.94
N LEU A 108 1.06 1.40 3.64
CA LEU A 108 0.88 0.37 2.61
C LEU A 108 2.03 -0.65 2.60
N MET A 109 3.26 -0.16 2.67
CA MET A 109 4.45 -1.02 2.73
C MET A 109 4.49 -1.83 4.03
N LEU A 110 4.15 -1.22 5.18
CA LEU A 110 4.04 -1.94 6.44
C LEU A 110 2.95 -3.02 6.39
N PHE A 111 1.83 -2.76 5.72
CA PHE A 111 0.78 -3.75 5.50
C PHE A 111 1.30 -4.97 4.73
N ASP A 112 2.00 -4.76 3.62
CA ASP A 112 2.59 -5.85 2.83
C ASP A 112 3.60 -6.68 3.67
N LEU A 113 4.39 -6.02 4.52
CA LEU A 113 5.29 -6.69 5.46
C LEU A 113 4.54 -7.49 6.54
N ILE A 114 3.42 -6.98 7.05
CA ILE A 114 2.59 -7.67 8.03
C ILE A 114 1.94 -8.89 7.39
N LYS A 115 1.33 -8.73 6.19
CA LYS A 115 0.68 -9.82 5.47
C LYS A 115 1.67 -10.96 5.20
N SER A 116 2.82 -10.63 4.63
CA SER A 116 3.86 -11.63 4.31
C SER A 116 4.38 -12.38 5.54
N ARG A 117 4.35 -11.77 6.73
CA ARG A 117 4.76 -12.41 8.00
C ARG A 117 3.62 -13.10 8.76
N SER A 118 2.37 -12.85 8.40
CA SER A 118 1.18 -13.39 9.09
C SER A 118 0.67 -14.69 8.43
N LEU A 119 1.58 -15.54 7.94
CA LEU A 119 1.26 -16.75 7.16
C LEU A 119 0.30 -17.70 7.87
N LYS A 120 0.38 -17.78 9.21
CA LYS A 120 -0.49 -18.65 10.01
C LYS A 120 -1.98 -18.31 9.85
N VAL A 121 -2.34 -17.04 9.70
CA VAL A 121 -3.73 -16.59 9.45
C VAL A 121 -4.22 -17.24 8.16
N PHE A 122 -3.49 -17.03 7.07
CA PHE A 122 -3.87 -17.55 5.76
C PHE A 122 -3.86 -19.08 5.70
N SER A 123 -2.93 -19.73 6.41
CA SER A 123 -2.89 -21.19 6.51
C SER A 123 -4.14 -21.76 7.18
N ILE A 124 -4.60 -21.17 8.30
CA ILE A 124 -5.82 -21.60 8.99
C ILE A 124 -7.03 -21.40 8.08
N TYR A 125 -7.13 -20.24 7.41
CA TYR A 125 -8.22 -19.96 6.47
C TYR A 125 -8.26 -20.99 5.33
N SER A 126 -7.11 -21.26 4.71
CA SER A 126 -7.02 -22.26 3.63
C SER A 126 -7.36 -23.68 4.10
N GLU A 127 -6.98 -24.04 5.32
CA GLU A 127 -7.31 -25.34 5.91
C GLU A 127 -8.81 -25.50 6.12
N MET A 128 -9.49 -24.47 6.64
CA MET A 128 -10.95 -24.45 6.80
C MET A 128 -11.64 -24.65 5.45
N ARG A 129 -11.16 -23.96 4.40
CA ARG A 129 -11.70 -24.06 3.05
C ARG A 129 -11.53 -25.47 2.46
N VAL A 130 -10.35 -26.08 2.60
CA VAL A 130 -10.09 -27.45 2.10
C VAL A 130 -10.95 -28.48 2.82
N LYS A 131 -11.24 -28.27 4.12
CA LYS A 131 -12.07 -29.17 4.93
C LYS A 131 -13.58 -28.94 4.75
N ASN A 132 -13.98 -27.96 3.95
CA ASN A 132 -15.36 -27.49 3.85
C ASN A 132 -15.99 -27.21 5.23
N ASP A 133 -15.25 -26.51 6.10
CA ASP A 133 -15.67 -26.21 7.47
C ASP A 133 -16.97 -25.37 7.48
N GLU A 134 -18.02 -25.87 8.13
CA GLU A 134 -19.33 -25.19 8.22
C GLU A 134 -19.21 -23.78 8.82
N MET A 135 -18.23 -23.56 9.71
CA MET A 135 -17.99 -22.24 10.30
C MET A 135 -17.60 -21.21 9.24
N LEU A 136 -16.79 -21.59 8.24
CA LEU A 136 -16.38 -20.67 7.17
C LEU A 136 -17.61 -20.17 6.40
N TYR A 137 -18.43 -21.10 5.93
CA TYR A 137 -19.61 -20.80 5.11
C TYR A 137 -20.76 -20.16 5.89
N SER A 138 -20.71 -20.20 7.23
CA SER A 138 -21.63 -19.42 8.08
C SER A 138 -21.24 -17.94 8.21
N LEU A 139 -19.97 -17.60 7.98
CA LEU A 139 -19.40 -16.26 8.23
C LEU A 139 -19.03 -15.49 6.95
N VAL A 140 -18.92 -16.19 5.83
CA VAL A 140 -18.42 -15.70 4.55
C VAL A 140 -19.28 -16.30 3.44
N ASP A 141 -19.82 -15.45 2.56
CA ASP A 141 -20.52 -15.90 1.36
C ASP A 141 -19.53 -16.34 0.26
N ASP A 142 -20.01 -17.09 -0.74
CA ASP A 142 -19.15 -17.62 -1.81
C ASP A 142 -18.34 -16.53 -2.54
N VAL A 143 -18.91 -15.33 -2.71
CA VAL A 143 -18.25 -14.22 -3.41
C VAL A 143 -17.13 -13.63 -2.55
N GLU A 144 -17.35 -13.50 -1.25
CA GLU A 144 -16.35 -13.06 -0.29
C GLU A 144 -15.25 -14.11 -0.11
N ASP A 145 -15.58 -15.41 -0.10
CA ASP A 145 -14.59 -16.50 -0.04
C ASP A 145 -13.64 -16.46 -1.23
N ASP A 146 -14.17 -16.31 -2.44
CA ASP A 146 -13.36 -16.19 -3.66
C ASP A 146 -12.43 -14.98 -3.61
N ARG A 147 -12.93 -13.83 -3.11
CA ARG A 147 -12.11 -12.61 -2.97
C ARG A 147 -11.00 -12.79 -1.95
N ILE A 148 -11.31 -13.33 -0.77
CA ILE A 148 -10.31 -13.60 0.26
C ILE A 148 -9.28 -14.60 -0.28
N SER A 149 -9.73 -15.64 -0.97
CA SER A 149 -8.86 -16.64 -1.58
C SER A 149 -7.88 -16.03 -2.59
N ILE A 150 -8.37 -15.20 -3.51
CA ILE A 150 -7.53 -14.49 -4.48
C ILE A 150 -6.56 -13.53 -3.75
N PHE A 151 -7.04 -12.76 -2.78
CA PHE A 151 -6.21 -11.84 -2.00
C PHE A 151 -5.09 -12.56 -1.23
N ASN A 152 -5.39 -13.73 -0.68
CA ASN A 152 -4.43 -14.54 0.06
C ASN A 152 -3.25 -14.98 -0.81
N MET A 153 -3.48 -15.23 -2.10
CA MET A 153 -2.44 -15.60 -3.08
C MET A 153 -1.49 -14.44 -3.44
N ILE A 154 -1.81 -13.19 -3.09
CA ILE A 154 -0.97 -12.03 -3.44
C ILE A 154 0.01 -11.77 -2.29
N SER A 155 1.32 -11.92 -2.54
CA SER A 155 2.34 -11.71 -1.50
C SER A 155 2.47 -10.25 -1.07
N LEU A 156 2.42 -9.31 -2.03
CA LEU A 156 2.57 -7.86 -1.82
C LEU A 156 1.38 -7.11 -2.45
N PRO A 157 0.18 -7.20 -1.83
CA PRO A 157 -1.02 -6.67 -2.43
C PRO A 157 -1.04 -5.16 -2.58
N MET A 158 -0.44 -4.37 -1.69
CA MET A 158 -0.45 -2.90 -1.81
C MET A 158 0.47 -2.43 -2.94
N ALA A 159 1.68 -3.01 -3.05
CA ALA A 159 2.57 -2.74 -4.17
C ALA A 159 1.92 -3.11 -5.51
N ARG A 160 1.24 -4.25 -5.57
CA ARG A 160 0.52 -4.69 -6.77
C ARG A 160 -0.65 -3.76 -7.11
N LEU A 161 -1.43 -3.35 -6.11
CA LEU A 161 -2.52 -2.39 -6.27
C LEU A 161 -2.01 -1.11 -6.93
N PHE A 162 -0.99 -0.47 -6.33
CA PHE A 162 -0.43 0.77 -6.85
C PHE A 162 0.04 0.66 -8.30
N LEU A 163 0.83 -0.37 -8.64
CA LEU A 163 1.32 -0.57 -10.01
C LEU A 163 0.18 -0.86 -11.00
N SER A 164 -0.85 -1.58 -10.57
CA SER A 164 -1.99 -1.94 -11.42
C SER A 164 -2.81 -0.73 -11.85
N MET A 165 -2.84 0.35 -11.07
CA MET A 165 -3.53 1.60 -11.41
C MET A 165 -2.99 2.25 -12.69
N PHE A 166 -1.76 1.93 -13.08
CA PHE A 166 -1.08 2.50 -14.25
C PHE A 166 -0.76 1.46 -15.34
N SER A 167 -1.21 0.20 -15.17
CA SER A 167 -0.93 -0.89 -16.10
C SER A 167 -2.07 -1.13 -17.10
N SER A 168 -1.70 -1.49 -18.33
CA SER A 168 -2.63 -1.98 -19.37
C SER A 168 -2.51 -3.48 -19.65
N GLN A 169 -1.61 -4.21 -18.97
CA GLN A 169 -1.40 -5.64 -19.22
C GLN A 169 -2.55 -6.49 -18.66
N THR A 170 -3.10 -7.38 -19.49
CA THR A 170 -4.28 -8.22 -19.20
C THR A 170 -4.16 -9.10 -17.96
N PHE A 171 -2.97 -9.64 -17.66
CA PHE A 171 -2.77 -10.48 -16.47
C PHE A 171 -2.80 -9.68 -15.17
N ASP A 172 -2.22 -8.48 -15.17
CA ASP A 172 -2.22 -7.57 -14.02
C ASP A 172 -3.59 -6.93 -13.75
N LEU A 173 -4.50 -7.01 -14.73
CA LEU A 173 -5.88 -6.52 -14.59
C LEU A 173 -6.82 -7.55 -13.97
N LYS A 174 -6.56 -8.86 -14.14
CA LYS A 174 -7.49 -9.91 -13.67
C LYS A 174 -7.64 -9.92 -12.15
N ILE A 175 -6.53 -9.90 -11.42
CA ILE A 175 -6.53 -10.03 -9.96
C ILE A 175 -7.23 -8.83 -9.28
N PRO A 176 -6.90 -7.57 -9.62
CA PRO A 176 -7.62 -6.41 -9.06
C PRO A 176 -9.09 -6.33 -9.49
N PHE A 177 -9.46 -6.85 -10.67
CA PHE A 177 -10.85 -6.90 -11.12
C PHE A 177 -11.70 -7.81 -10.23
N PHE A 178 -11.22 -9.01 -9.89
CA PHE A 178 -11.91 -9.91 -8.96
C PHE A 178 -12.01 -9.35 -7.53
N LEU A 179 -11.04 -8.53 -7.12
CA LEU A 179 -10.99 -7.95 -5.77
C LEU A 179 -11.81 -6.65 -5.58
N GLY A 180 -12.28 -5.98 -6.63
CA GLY A 180 -13.13 -4.80 -6.46
C GLY A 180 -12.98 -3.61 -7.42
N LYS A 181 -12.22 -3.74 -8.53
CA LYS A 181 -12.18 -2.85 -9.73
C LYS A 181 -11.30 -1.58 -9.63
N VAL A 182 -10.38 -1.44 -10.61
CA VAL A 182 -9.38 -0.37 -10.68
C VAL A 182 -9.68 0.70 -11.73
N SER A 183 -9.71 1.96 -11.29
CA SER A 183 -9.66 3.15 -12.14
C SER A 183 -8.27 3.25 -12.79
N LYS A 184 -8.19 3.26 -14.12
CA LYS A 184 -6.92 3.40 -14.82
C LYS A 184 -6.47 4.86 -14.87
N ILE A 185 -5.20 5.09 -14.56
CA ILE A 185 -4.55 6.39 -14.71
C ILE A 185 -3.54 6.26 -15.83
N HIS A 186 -3.78 6.98 -16.92
CA HIS A 186 -2.91 6.96 -18.08
C HIS A 186 -1.74 7.94 -17.87
N LEU A 187 -0.51 7.42 -17.92
CA LEU A 187 0.70 8.24 -17.95
C LEU A 187 1.03 8.62 -19.40
N ASN A 188 0.46 9.74 -19.86
CA ASN A 188 0.90 10.39 -21.09
C ASN A 188 2.34 10.95 -20.93
N SER A 189 2.96 11.39 -22.02
CA SER A 189 4.33 11.95 -22.00
C SER A 189 4.52 13.07 -20.98
N GLU A 190 3.56 14.01 -20.90
CA GLU A 190 3.57 15.10 -19.92
C GLU A 190 3.58 14.59 -18.47
N ASN A 191 2.80 13.55 -18.16
CA ASN A 191 2.76 12.96 -16.82
C ASN A 191 4.01 12.12 -16.50
N GLN A 192 4.68 11.56 -17.51
CA GLN A 192 5.97 10.89 -17.33
C GLN A 192 7.08 11.89 -17.00
N GLU A 193 7.12 13.05 -17.65
CA GLU A 193 8.03 14.14 -17.31
C GLU A 193 7.78 14.65 -15.88
N LYS A 194 6.52 14.87 -15.50
CA LYS A 194 6.14 15.23 -14.13
C LYS A 194 6.57 14.18 -13.11
N LEU A 195 6.49 12.89 -13.45
CA LEU A 195 6.92 11.80 -12.57
C LEU A 195 8.42 11.88 -12.25
N GLY A 196 9.25 12.17 -13.26
CA GLY A 196 10.69 12.43 -13.05
C GLY A 196 10.95 13.59 -12.09
N ILE A 197 10.21 14.70 -12.25
CA ILE A 197 10.30 15.85 -11.35
C ILE A 197 9.86 15.47 -9.93
N PHE A 198 8.78 14.69 -9.78
CA PHE A 198 8.31 14.24 -8.47
C PHE A 198 9.32 13.37 -7.75
N ILE A 199 10.01 12.47 -8.47
CA ILE A 199 11.07 11.63 -7.90
C ILE A 199 12.19 12.50 -7.34
N TYR A 200 12.67 13.48 -8.11
CA TYR A 200 13.72 14.40 -7.67
C TYR A 200 13.31 15.22 -6.44
N ILE A 201 12.08 15.74 -6.41
CA ILE A 201 11.55 16.47 -5.25
C ILE A 201 11.50 15.55 -4.02
N CYS A 202 11.05 14.30 -4.18
CA CYS A 202 10.99 13.34 -3.07
C CYS A 202 12.38 13.01 -2.52
N GLU A 203 13.39 12.94 -3.38
CA GLU A 203 14.79 12.72 -2.97
C GLU A 203 15.31 13.89 -2.11
N ILE A 204 15.15 15.14 -2.58
CA ILE A 204 15.55 16.35 -1.83
C ILE A 204 14.88 16.40 -0.45
N HIS A 205 13.59 16.11 -0.41
CA HIS A 205 12.78 16.20 0.81
C HIS A 205 12.81 14.93 1.67
N GLN A 206 13.54 13.90 1.24
CA GLN A 206 13.67 12.61 1.93
C GLN A 206 12.33 11.91 2.21
N TRP A 207 11.35 12.06 1.31
CA TRP A 207 10.10 11.28 1.35
C TRP A 207 10.34 9.88 0.78
N LYS A 208 10.95 9.03 1.61
CA LYS A 208 11.52 7.73 1.22
C LYS A 208 10.48 6.77 0.62
N TYR A 209 9.29 6.70 1.21
CA TYR A 209 8.27 5.74 0.78
C TYR A 209 7.59 6.22 -0.50
N THR A 210 7.27 7.50 -0.60
CA THR A 210 6.76 8.06 -1.86
C THR A 210 7.78 7.90 -2.98
N PHE A 211 9.06 8.17 -2.71
CA PHE A 211 10.15 7.95 -3.65
C PHE A 211 10.19 6.52 -4.18
N ILE A 212 10.15 5.51 -3.29
CA ILE A 212 10.18 4.09 -3.69
C ILE A 212 9.02 3.75 -4.64
N PHE A 213 7.79 4.15 -4.30
CA PHE A 213 6.62 3.87 -5.12
C PHE A 213 6.69 4.59 -6.47
N LEU A 214 7.08 5.87 -6.50
CA LEU A 214 7.20 6.63 -7.75
C LEU A 214 8.31 6.10 -8.66
N ILE A 215 9.43 5.64 -8.11
CA ILE A 215 10.48 4.99 -8.92
C ILE A 215 10.01 3.66 -9.48
N ALA A 216 9.31 2.83 -8.69
CA ALA A 216 8.75 1.58 -9.19
C ALA A 216 7.77 1.83 -10.36
N LEU A 217 6.97 2.90 -10.26
CA LEU A 217 6.10 3.34 -11.34
C LEU A 217 6.90 3.82 -12.56
N PHE A 218 7.96 4.62 -12.33
CA PHE A 218 8.80 5.15 -13.40
C PHE A 218 9.49 4.05 -14.17
N GLY A 219 10.17 3.11 -13.49
CA GLY A 219 10.81 1.97 -14.12
C GLY A 219 9.85 1.17 -15.00
N ARG A 220 8.63 0.92 -14.51
CA ARG A 220 7.57 0.25 -15.27
C ARG A 220 7.08 1.06 -16.48
N ALA A 221 7.01 2.38 -16.38
CA ALA A 221 6.63 3.24 -17.49
C ALA A 221 7.73 3.30 -18.57
N THR A 222 9.00 3.24 -18.17
CA THR A 222 10.18 3.33 -19.06
C THR A 222 10.70 1.99 -19.57
N GLU A 223 10.23 0.85 -19.07
CA GLU A 223 10.56 -0.47 -19.65
C GLU A 223 10.11 -0.63 -21.12
N LYS A 224 9.29 0.30 -21.65
CA LYS A 224 8.98 0.43 -23.09
C LYS A 224 9.80 1.52 -23.83
N GLY A 225 10.62 2.29 -23.14
CA GLY A 225 11.43 3.39 -23.69
C GLY A 225 12.53 3.76 -22.71
N GLY A 226 13.74 3.27 -22.97
CA GLY A 226 14.88 3.32 -22.06
C GLY A 226 15.21 4.73 -21.57
N PHE A 227 15.05 4.93 -20.27
CA PHE A 227 15.72 5.99 -19.52
C PHE A 227 16.57 5.31 -18.44
N ASN A 228 17.88 5.51 -18.47
CA ASN A 228 18.79 4.96 -17.48
C ASN A 228 18.54 5.64 -16.13
N ILE A 229 18.01 4.89 -15.15
CA ILE A 229 18.17 5.23 -13.75
C ILE A 229 19.69 5.29 -13.52
N ASN A 230 20.22 6.47 -13.18
CA ASN A 230 21.66 6.58 -12.96
C ASN A 230 22.08 5.66 -11.81
N GLU A 231 23.32 5.14 -11.86
CA GLU A 231 23.80 4.17 -10.85
C GLU A 231 23.64 4.68 -9.42
N GLU A 232 23.68 5.99 -9.22
CA GLU A 232 23.55 6.63 -7.91
C GLU A 232 22.14 6.50 -7.34
N SER A 233 21.10 6.69 -8.16
CA SER A 233 19.70 6.44 -7.75
C SER A 233 19.46 4.96 -7.45
N LEU A 234 20.05 4.05 -8.25
CA LEU A 234 20.00 2.60 -8.01
C LEU A 234 20.73 2.20 -6.72
N LYS A 235 21.90 2.78 -6.45
CA LYS A 235 22.65 2.61 -5.21
C LYS A 235 21.88 3.16 -4.00
N ASN A 236 21.20 4.29 -4.14
CA ASN A 236 20.35 4.85 -3.10
C ASN A 236 19.18 3.89 -2.80
N ILE A 237 18.51 3.35 -3.83
CA ILE A 237 17.43 2.36 -3.66
C ILE A 237 17.96 1.07 -3.00
N GLN A 238 19.08 0.52 -3.47
CA GLN A 238 19.70 -0.66 -2.88
C GLN A 238 20.11 -0.40 -1.43
N GLY A 239 20.74 0.73 -1.14
CA GLY A 239 21.08 1.16 0.21
C GLY A 239 19.85 1.29 1.10
N TYR A 240 18.74 1.84 0.60
CA TYR A 240 17.47 1.89 1.33
C TYR A 240 16.89 0.50 1.57
N LEU A 241 16.90 -0.39 0.59
CA LEU A 241 16.41 -1.77 0.72
C LEU A 241 17.28 -2.59 1.69
N GLU A 242 18.59 -2.37 1.69
CA GLU A 242 19.53 -3.01 2.64
C GLU A 242 19.41 -2.44 4.05
N MET A 243 19.29 -1.12 4.20
CA MET A 243 18.97 -0.50 5.49
C MET A 243 17.65 -1.04 6.04
N MET A 244 16.64 -1.22 5.18
CA MET A 244 15.38 -1.82 5.59
C MET A 244 15.55 -3.28 6.03
N LYS A 245 16.42 -4.07 5.38
CA LYS A 245 16.76 -5.44 5.81
C LYS A 245 17.51 -5.47 7.15
N GLN A 246 18.39 -4.50 7.40
CA GLN A 246 19.18 -4.39 8.63
C GLN A 246 18.39 -3.83 9.82
N GLN A 247 17.33 -3.05 9.56
CA GLN A 247 16.43 -2.48 10.58
C GLN A 247 15.20 -3.35 10.89
N LEU A 248 15.21 -4.61 10.44
CA LEU A 248 14.19 -5.63 10.71
C LEU A 248 14.70 -6.66 11.73
#